data_AF-A0A2L2LKC0-F1
#
_entry.id   AF-A0A2L2LKC0-F1
#
_cell.length_a   1.000
_cell.length_b   1.000
_cell.length_c   1.000
_cell.angle_alpha   90.00
_cell.angle_beta   90.00
_cell.angle_gamma   90.00
#
_symmetry.space_group_name_H-M   'P 1'
#
loop_
_entity.id
_entity.type
_entity.pdbx_description
1 polymer ?
#
loop_
_entity_poly.entity_id
_entity_poly.type
_entity_poly.pdbx_seq_one_letter_code
_entity_poly.pdbx_strand_id
1 'polypeptide(L)'
;MARKTIEQRLAELDAQRSALKARLSKTERNNDTRRKVLIGSLVLHHMETSNDQEFSAQLGTWLRRELPGFLTRDNDKALFADLIGPAQPGTGENDNSGQGAP
;
A
#
# COMPACT_ATOMS: atom_id res chain seq x y z
N MET A 1 -10.12 53.30 4.18
CA MET A 1 -10.08 51.81 4.09
C MET A 1 -10.86 51.39 2.85
N ALA A 2 -10.19 51.12 1.73
CA ALA A 2 -10.86 50.68 0.50
C ALA A 2 -11.55 49.33 0.74
N ARG A 3 -12.87 49.25 0.53
CA ARG A 3 -13.60 47.99 0.60
C ARG A 3 -13.11 47.10 -0.55
N LYS A 4 -12.56 45.92 -0.22
CA LYS A 4 -12.27 44.87 -1.20
C LYS A 4 -13.51 44.63 -2.07
N THR A 5 -13.32 44.51 -3.38
CA THR A 5 -14.40 44.17 -4.31
C THR A 5 -14.93 42.77 -4.00
N ILE A 6 -16.15 42.47 -4.41
CA ILE A 6 -16.76 41.15 -4.19
C ILE A 6 -15.89 40.05 -4.84
N GLU A 7 -15.33 40.32 -6.01
CA GLU A 7 -14.40 39.42 -6.72
C GLU A 7 -13.14 39.13 -5.91
N GLN A 8 -12.52 40.15 -5.31
CA GLN A 8 -11.34 39.97 -4.46
C GLN A 8 -11.65 39.12 -3.22
N ARG A 9 -12.84 39.29 -2.63
CA ARG A 9 -13.28 38.46 -1.50
C ARG A 9 -13.55 37.03 -1.90
N LEU A 10 -14.14 36.81 -3.09
CA LEU A 10 -14.39 35.48 -3.62
C LEU A 10 -13.07 34.74 -3.89
N ALA A 11 -12.12 35.41 -4.54
CA ALA A 11 -10.79 34.86 -4.79
C ALA A 11 -10.05 34.51 -3.49
N GLU A 12 -10.17 35.34 -2.45
CA GLU A 12 -9.59 35.08 -1.13
C GLU A 12 -10.21 33.85 -0.45
N LEU A 13 -11.54 33.70 -0.51
CA LEU A 13 -12.23 32.54 0.03
C LEU A 13 -11.87 31.24 -0.72
N ASP A 14 -11.75 31.30 -2.05
CA ASP A 14 -11.34 30.14 -2.84
C ASP A 14 -9.88 29.74 -2.55
N ALA A 15 -8.98 30.72 -2.39
CA ALA A 15 -7.60 30.47 -1.97
C ALA A 15 -7.53 29.81 -0.59
N GLN A 16 -8.32 30.31 0.38
CA GLN A 16 -8.41 29.72 1.72
C GLN A 16 -8.95 28.29 1.67
N ARG A 17 -10.01 28.05 0.89
CA ARG A 17 -10.59 26.71 0.70
C ARG A 17 -9.58 25.74 0.09
N SER A 18 -8.85 26.17 -0.93
CA SER A 18 -7.80 25.38 -1.58
C SER A 18 -6.69 25.01 -0.60
N ALA A 19 -6.23 25.98 0.19
CA ALA A 19 -5.21 25.75 1.22
C ALA A 19 -5.67 24.77 2.30
N LEU A 20 -6.92 24.87 2.77
CA LEU A 20 -7.50 23.94 3.74
C LEU A 20 -7.61 22.52 3.17
N LYS A 21 -8.08 22.37 1.92
CA LYS A 21 -8.14 21.07 1.24
C LYS A 21 -6.77 20.43 1.08
N ALA A 22 -5.75 21.22 0.70
CA ALA A 22 -4.38 20.72 0.58
C ALA A 22 -3.83 20.22 1.93
N ARG A 23 -4.11 20.94 3.03
CA ARG A 23 -3.74 20.52 4.39
C ARG A 23 -4.45 19.23 4.80
N LEU A 24 -5.75 19.13 4.53
CA LEU A 24 -6.52 17.92 4.83
C LEU A 24 -5.95 16.70 4.08
N SER A 25 -5.74 16.83 2.77
CA SER A 25 -5.17 15.74 1.97
C SER A 25 -3.77 15.31 2.45
N LYS A 26 -2.95 16.27 2.90
CA LYS A 26 -1.64 15.97 3.51
C LYS A 26 -1.81 15.14 4.79
N THR A 27 -2.73 15.54 5.68
CA THR A 27 -3.01 14.81 6.91
C THR A 27 -3.51 13.40 6.64
N GLU A 28 -4.40 13.23 5.65
CA GLU A 28 -4.94 11.93 5.27
C GLU A 28 -3.85 10.99 4.76
N ARG A 29 -2.95 11.46 3.88
CA ARG A 29 -1.81 10.66 3.39
C ARG A 29 -0.83 10.29 4.50
N ASN A 30 -0.57 11.22 5.43
CA ASN A 30 0.27 10.95 6.59
C ASN A 30 -0.35 9.87 7.48
N ASN A 31 -1.66 9.95 7.74
CA ASN A 31 -2.38 8.97 8.54
C ASN A 31 -2.45 7.61 7.85
N ASP A 32 -2.66 7.58 6.53
CA ASP A 32 -2.65 6.34 5.73
C ASP A 32 -1.28 5.65 5.78
N THR A 33 -0.21 6.42 5.58
CA THR A 33 1.18 5.92 5.71
C THR A 33 1.42 5.37 7.10
N ARG A 34 1.04 6.11 8.15
CA ARG A 34 1.21 5.68 9.54
C ARG A 34 0.45 4.39 9.83
N ARG A 35 -0.79 4.26 9.35
CA ARG A 35 -1.61 3.06 9.53
C ARG A 35 -0.94 1.84 8.88
N LYS A 36 -0.48 1.98 7.64
CA LYS A 36 0.20 0.90 6.90
C LYS A 36 1.47 0.44 7.61
N VAL A 37 2.30 1.38 8.07
CA VAL A 37 3.53 1.09 8.82
C VAL A 37 3.21 0.38 10.14
N LEU A 38 2.23 0.86 10.91
CA LEU A 38 1.88 0.25 12.19
C LEU A 38 1.36 -1.18 12.03
N ILE A 39 0.49 -1.43 11.06
CA ILE A 39 0.00 -2.79 10.76
C ILE A 39 1.17 -3.69 10.37
N GLY A 40 2.06 -3.23 9.47
CA GLY A 40 3.25 -3.98 9.10
C GLY A 40 4.14 -4.33 10.29
N SER A 41 4.42 -3.35 11.17
CA SER A 41 5.24 -3.60 12.37
C SER A 41 4.61 -4.58 13.34
N LEU A 42 3.27 -4.58 13.47
CA LEU A 42 2.56 -5.52 14.34
C LEU A 42 2.65 -6.95 13.79
N VAL A 43 2.49 -7.10 12.47
CA VAL A 43 2.63 -8.40 11.79
C VAL A 43 4.05 -8.95 11.99
N LEU A 44 5.08 -8.14 11.76
CA LEU A 44 6.48 -8.55 11.95
C LEU A 44 6.76 -8.94 13.40
N HIS A 45 6.30 -8.13 14.36
CA HIS A 45 6.44 -8.44 15.78
C HIS A 45 5.76 -9.77 16.15
N HIS A 46 4.60 -10.07 15.55
CA HIS A 46 3.92 -11.33 15.81
C HIS A 46 4.65 -12.53 15.20
N MET A 47 5.44 -12.35 14.13
CA MET A 47 6.27 -13.41 13.58
C MET A 47 7.51 -13.70 14.44
N GLU A 48 8.06 -12.68 15.10
CA GLU A 48 9.30 -12.81 15.89
C GLU A 48 9.06 -13.25 17.34
N THR A 49 8.01 -12.75 17.99
CA THR A 49 7.88 -12.76 19.46
C THR A 49 6.70 -13.59 19.97
N SER A 50 5.91 -14.20 19.09
CA SER A 50 4.67 -14.87 19.53
C SER A 50 4.94 -16.15 20.33
N ASN A 51 4.37 -16.21 21.54
CA ASN A 51 4.20 -17.45 22.30
C ASN A 51 3.27 -18.45 21.58
N ASP A 52 2.52 -17.98 20.57
CA ASP A 52 1.67 -18.78 19.69
C ASP A 52 2.41 -19.13 18.40
N GLN A 53 3.16 -20.23 18.48
CA GLN A 53 3.96 -20.75 17.39
C GLN A 53 3.11 -21.25 16.20
N GLU A 54 1.84 -21.60 16.44
CA GLU A 54 0.94 -22.07 15.38
C GLU A 54 0.47 -20.89 14.53
N PHE A 55 -0.01 -19.83 15.17
CA PHE A 55 -0.48 -18.65 14.44
C PHE A 55 0.64 -17.99 13.64
N SER A 56 1.86 -17.86 14.20
CA SER A 56 3.00 -17.30 13.45
C SER A 56 3.40 -18.16 12.25
N ALA A 57 3.36 -19.49 12.37
CA ALA A 57 3.61 -20.41 11.26
C ALA A 57 2.54 -20.30 10.15
N GLN A 58 1.26 -20.23 10.53
CA GLN A 58 0.14 -20.03 9.60
C GLN A 58 0.25 -18.68 8.89
N LEU A 59 0.53 -17.60 9.63
CA LEU A 59 0.70 -16.25 9.09
C LEU A 59 1.89 -16.16 8.12
N GLY A 60 3.03 -16.74 8.49
CA GLY A 60 4.19 -16.80 7.61
C GLY A 60 3.92 -17.57 6.31
N THR A 61 3.18 -18.68 6.40
CA THR A 61 2.77 -19.47 5.23
C THR A 61 1.81 -18.70 4.33
N TRP A 62 0.85 -17.99 4.92
CA TRP A 62 -0.06 -17.11 4.19
C TRP A 62 0.70 -15.97 3.48
N LEU A 63 1.61 -15.28 4.17
CA LEU A 63 2.43 -14.20 3.60
C LEU A 63 3.27 -14.68 2.42
N ARG A 64 3.93 -15.84 2.53
CA ARG A 64 4.71 -16.42 1.43
C ARG A 64 3.88 -16.68 0.17
N ARG A 65 2.59 -16.99 0.32
CA ARG A 65 1.68 -17.24 -0.80
C ARG A 65 1.14 -15.95 -1.42
N GLU A 66 0.68 -15.01 -0.60
CA GLU A 66 -0.02 -13.81 -1.08
C GLU A 66 0.94 -12.68 -1.48
N LEU A 67 2.05 -12.49 -0.75
CA LEU A 67 2.95 -11.36 -0.94
C LEU A 67 3.61 -11.31 -2.33
N PRO A 68 4.05 -12.43 -2.94
CA PRO A 68 4.57 -12.42 -4.31
C PRO A 68 3.56 -11.95 -5.37
N GLY A 69 2.26 -12.27 -5.18
CA GLY A 69 1.19 -11.82 -6.07
C GLY A 69 0.76 -10.38 -5.81
N PHE A 70 0.91 -9.90 -4.57
CA PHE A 70 0.63 -8.52 -4.20
C PHE A 70 1.72 -7.54 -4.67
N LEU A 71 2.99 -7.96 -4.65
CA LEU A 71 4.13 -7.14 -5.07
C LEU A 71 4.29 -7.15 -6.60
N THR A 72 4.06 -6.00 -7.21
CA THR A 72 4.11 -5.86 -8.67
C THR A 72 5.50 -5.62 -9.22
N ARG A 73 6.42 -5.05 -8.42
CA ARG A 73 7.77 -4.68 -8.85
C ARG A 73 8.80 -5.65 -8.29
N ASP A 74 9.77 -6.04 -9.11
CA ASP A 74 10.81 -6.98 -8.69
C ASP A 74 11.74 -6.41 -7.61
N ASN A 75 11.99 -5.09 -7.64
CA ASN A 75 12.71 -4.40 -6.56
C ASN A 75 11.98 -4.54 -5.22
N ASP A 76 10.65 -4.45 -5.22
CA ASP A 76 9.87 -4.58 -3.99
C ASP A 76 9.89 -6.04 -3.52
N LYS A 77 9.79 -7.02 -4.42
CA LYS A 77 9.93 -8.44 -4.08
C LYS A 77 11.27 -8.75 -3.42
N ALA A 78 12.36 -8.14 -3.90
CA ALA A 78 13.69 -8.32 -3.34
C ALA A 78 13.80 -7.84 -1.88
N LEU A 79 12.99 -6.85 -1.46
CA LEU A 79 12.96 -6.38 -0.07
C LEU A 79 12.38 -7.40 0.91
N PHE A 80 11.65 -8.41 0.41
CA PHE A 80 10.99 -9.43 1.24
C PHE A 80 11.52 -10.85 0.95
N ALA A 81 12.70 -10.98 0.34
CA ALA A 81 13.25 -12.29 -0.04
C ALA A 81 13.50 -13.22 1.17
N ASP A 82 13.83 -12.64 2.31
CA ASP A 82 13.96 -13.32 3.61
C ASP A 82 12.62 -13.87 4.13
N LEU A 83 11.54 -13.12 3.91
CA LEU A 83 10.18 -13.48 4.33
C LEU A 83 9.50 -14.47 3.36
N ILE A 84 9.65 -14.23 2.06
CA ILE A 84 9.04 -15.01 0.98
C ILE A 84 9.76 -16.36 0.78
N GLY A 85 11.06 -16.42 1.10
CA GLY A 85 11.92 -17.53 0.72
C GLY A 85 12.36 -17.41 -0.75
N PRO A 86 13.22 -18.32 -1.24
CA PRO A 86 13.68 -18.28 -2.62
C PRO A 86 12.49 -18.37 -3.57
N ALA A 87 12.41 -17.43 -4.53
CA ALA A 87 11.34 -17.37 -5.52
C ALA A 87 11.18 -18.73 -6.20
N GLN A 88 10.05 -19.40 -5.96
CA GLN A 88 9.69 -20.59 -6.72
C GLN A 88 9.43 -20.15 -8.17
N PRO A 89 10.19 -20.65 -9.16
CA PRO A 89 9.96 -20.30 -10.54
C PRO A 89 8.68 -21.02 -11.02
N GLY A 90 7.64 -20.24 -11.30
CA GLY A 90 6.55 -20.68 -12.16
C GLY A 90 5.18 -20.75 -11.50
N THR A 91 4.39 -19.69 -11.67
CA THR A 91 2.98 -19.82 -12.07
C THR A 91 2.60 -18.58 -12.85
N GLY A 92 3.05 -18.55 -14.11
CA GLY A 92 2.64 -17.58 -15.11
C GLY A 92 2.07 -18.34 -16.31
N GLU A 93 1.01 -19.11 -16.10
CA GLU A 93 0.22 -19.68 -17.21
C GLU A 93 -0.78 -18.63 -17.68
N ASN A 94 -0.35 -17.81 -18.65
CA ASN A 94 -1.27 -17.14 -19.58
C ASN A 94 -1.42 -18.07 -20.79
N ASP A 95 -2.35 -19.02 -20.69
CA ASP A 95 -2.74 -19.86 -21.83
C ASP A 95 -3.92 -19.20 -22.56
N ASN A 96 -3.61 -18.26 -23.46
CA ASN A 96 -4.55 -17.78 -24.48
C ASN A 96 -4.02 -18.18 -25.85
N SER A 97 -4.23 -19.44 -26.20
CA SER A 97 -3.97 -19.98 -27.53
C SER A 97 -5.29 -20.39 -28.16
N GLY A 98 -5.94 -19.43 -28.84
CA GLY A 98 -7.11 -19.69 -29.66
C GLY A 98 -6.79 -20.69 -30.77
N GLN A 99 -7.37 -21.88 -30.65
CA GLN A 99 -7.20 -22.98 -31.60
C GLN A 99 -8.23 -22.81 -32.73
N GLY A 100 -7.80 -22.24 -33.86
CA GLY A 100 -8.54 -22.26 -35.11
C GLY A 100 -8.31 -23.58 -35.84
N ALA A 101 -9.38 -24.34 -36.04
CA ALA A 101 -9.41 -25.60 -36.78
C ALA A 101 -9.33 -25.37 -38.31
N PRO A 102 -8.78 -26.33 -39.08
CA PRO A 102 -8.83 -26.32 -40.54
C PRO A 102 -10.20 -26.74 -41.10
#